data_AF-A0A1J0AB10-F1
#
_entry.id   AF-A0A1J0AB10-F1
#
_cell.length_a   1.000
_cell.length_b   1.000
_cell.length_c   1.000
_cell.angle_alpha   90.00
_cell.angle_beta   90.00
_cell.angle_gamma   90.00
#
_symmetry.space_group_name_H-M   'P 1'
#
loop_
_entity.id
_entity.type
_entity.pdbx_description
1 polymer ?
#
loop_
_entity_poly.entity_id
_entity_poly.type
_entity_poly.pdbx_seq_one_letter_code
_entity_poly.pdbx_strand_id
1 'polypeptide(L)' 'MNNEEYEYLKEIINDGLRLNMPREARFILLGRIINALERSELTSVEAEELEKMLELGSRNEYREALSFSILGNLEGSIP' A
#
# COMPACT_ATOMS: atom_id res chain seq x y z
N MET A 1 17.56 -4.40 -14.58
CA MET A 1 17.37 -2.97 -14.31
C MET A 1 16.87 -2.88 -12.89
N ASN A 2 17.54 -2.13 -12.02
CA ASN A 2 16.95 -1.80 -10.72
C ASN A 2 15.77 -0.87 -10.96
N ASN A 3 14.64 -1.18 -10.36
CA ASN A 3 13.44 -0.37 -10.45
C ASN A 3 13.56 0.79 -9.46
N GLU A 4 13.77 2.01 -9.96
CA GLU A 4 14.04 3.20 -9.14
C GLU A 4 12.89 3.48 -8.14
N GLU A 5 11.63 3.27 -8.54
CA GLU A 5 10.47 3.48 -7.65
C GLU A 5 10.41 2.41 -6.55
N TYR A 6 10.76 1.16 -6.86
CA TYR A 6 10.82 0.08 -5.86
C TYR A 6 11.86 0.39 -4.78
N GLU A 7 13.09 0.71 -5.17
CA GLU A 7 14.17 1.01 -4.22
C GLU A 7 13.84 2.26 -3.39
N TYR A 8 13.29 3.30 -4.01
CA TYR A 8 12.88 4.52 -3.32
C TYR A 8 11.78 4.27 -2.27
N LEU A 9 10.74 3.52 -2.63
CA LEU A 9 9.66 3.18 -1.70
C LEU A 9 10.18 2.29 -0.56
N LYS A 10 11.04 1.32 -0.87
CA LYS A 10 11.66 0.44 0.11
C LYS A 10 12.49 1.22 1.12
N GLU A 11 13.26 2.20 0.68
CA GLU A 11 14.05 3.08 1.55
C GLU A 11 13.14 3.87 2.50
N ILE A 12 12.09 4.53 1.98
CA ILE A 12 11.13 5.29 2.79
C ILE A 12 10.46 4.40 3.84
N ILE A 13 10.02 3.20 3.46
CA ILE A 13 9.35 2.29 4.39
C ILE A 13 10.33 1.91 5.52
N ASN A 14 11.56 1.51 5.18
CA ASN A 14 12.56 1.13 6.18
C ASN A 14 12.88 2.27 7.15
N ASP A 15 13.10 3.48 6.62
CA ASP A 15 13.36 4.66 7.43
C ASP A 15 12.16 5.03 8.30
N GLY A 16 10.95 4.93 7.75
CA GLY A 16 9.70 5.13 8.47
C GLY A 16 9.53 4.15 9.64
N LEU A 17 9.73 2.85 9.39
CA LEU A 17 9.63 1.82 10.43
C LEU A 17 10.66 2.05 11.53
N ARG A 18 11.91 2.38 11.17
CA ARG A 18 12.97 2.74 12.13
C ARG A 18 12.58 3.92 13.01
N LEU A 19 11.79 4.85 12.49
CA LEU A 19 11.31 6.05 13.18
C LEU A 19 9.91 5.87 13.82
N ASN A 20 9.43 4.64 13.97
CA ASN A 20 8.10 4.33 14.52
C ASN A 20 6.95 5.02 13.77
N MET A 21 6.99 4.96 12.43
CA MET A 21 5.96 5.53 11.57
C MET A 21 4.55 5.11 12.03
N PRO A 22 3.64 6.08 12.24
CA PRO A 22 2.27 5.80 12.66
C PRO A 22 1.52 5.03 11.58
N ARG A 23 0.54 4.23 12.00
CA ARG A 23 -0.21 3.33 11.12
C ARG A 23 -0.88 4.08 9.96
N GLU A 24 -1.37 5.28 10.20
CA GLU A 24 -2.00 6.16 9.22
C GLU A 24 -1.04 6.53 8.08
N ALA A 25 0.22 6.82 8.40
CA ALA A 25 1.24 7.12 7.39
C ALA A 25 1.58 5.90 6.53
N ARG A 26 1.52 4.69 7.10
CA ARG A 26 1.68 3.45 6.34
C ARG A 26 0.58 3.28 5.30
N PHE A 27 -0.66 3.64 5.62
CA PHE A 27 -1.77 3.61 4.64
C PHE A 27 -1.55 4.58 3.47
N ILE A 28 -0.92 5.73 3.71
CA ILE A 28 -0.54 6.66 2.64
C ILE A 28 0.47 6.01 1.69
N LEU A 29 1.50 5.33 2.24
CA LEU A 29 2.47 4.59 1.44
C LEU A 29 1.84 3.44 0.66
N LEU A 30 0.86 2.75 1.25
CA LEU A 30 0.11 1.70 0.56
C LEU A 30 -0.64 2.24 -0.67
N GLY A 31 -1.28 3.40 -0.54
CA GLY A 31 -1.92 4.06 -1.69
C GLY A 31 -0.93 4.40 -2.81
N ARG A 32 0.30 4.82 -2.44
CA ARG A 32 1.36 5.07 -3.42
C ARG A 32 1.85 3.81 -4.11
N ILE A 33 2.05 2.71 -3.38
CA ILE A 33 2.44 1.41 -3.95
C ILE A 33 1.42 0.96 -4.99
N ILE A 34 0.12 1.07 -4.68
CA ILE A 34 -0.96 0.69 -5.59
C ILE A 34 -0.96 1.57 -6.84
N ASN A 35 -0.80 2.88 -6.68
CA ASN A 35 -0.72 3.79 -7.83
C ASN A 35 0.47 3.46 -8.75
N ALA A 36 1.64 3.19 -8.17
CA ALA A 36 2.83 2.79 -8.92
C ALA A 36 2.63 1.44 -9.65
N LEU A 37 1.97 0.48 -9.01
CA LEU A 37 1.58 -0.79 -9.64
C LEU A 37 0.63 -0.57 -10.82
N GLU A 38 -0.42 0.25 -10.65
CA GLU A 38 -1.39 0.57 -11.72
C GLU A 38 -0.73 1.29 -12.91
N ARG A 39 0.28 2.11 -12.65
CA ARG A 39 1.09 2.79 -13.67
C ARG A 39 2.18 1.92 -14.28
N SER A 40 2.25 0.64 -13.91
CA SER A 40 3.29 -0.32 -14.32
C SER A 40 4.72 0.14 -13.96
N GLU A 41 4.85 0.99 -12.94
CA GLU A 41 6.12 1.40 -12.35
C GLU A 41 6.63 0.35 -11.37
N LEU A 42 5.76 -0.52 -10.86
CA LEU A 42 6.11 -1.70 -10.08
C LEU A 42 5.55 -2.95 -10.75
N THR A 43 6.27 -4.06 -10.60
CA THR A 43 5.71 -5.39 -10.83
C THR A 43 4.82 -5.81 -9.67
N SER A 44 3.93 -6.79 -9.90
CA SER A 44 3.08 -7.33 -8.84
C SER A 44 3.88 -7.92 -7.67
N VAL A 45 5.08 -8.48 -7.94
CA VAL A 45 5.95 -9.06 -6.91
C VAL A 45 6.57 -7.97 -6.04
N GLU A 46 7.12 -6.92 -6.66
CA GLU A 46 7.69 -5.77 -5.96
C GLU A 46 6.63 -5.06 -5.09
N ALA A 47 5.42 -4.87 -5.62
CA ALA A 47 4.33 -4.30 -4.85
C ALA A 47 3.96 -5.18 -3.65
N GLU A 48 3.83 -6.50 -3.83
CA GLU A 48 3.51 -7.42 -2.73
C GLU A 48 4.59 -7.42 -1.62
N GLU A 49 5.86 -7.31 -1.99
CA GLU A 49 6.95 -7.17 -1.02
C GLU A 49 6.83 -5.89 -0.20
N LEU A 50 6.62 -4.75 -0.86
CA LEU A 50 6.45 -3.45 -0.18
C LEU A 50 5.19 -3.44 0.70
N GLU A 51 4.09 -4.03 0.25
CA GLU A 51 2.85 -4.18 1.01
C GLU A 51 3.08 -4.96 2.31
N LYS A 52 3.84 -6.07 2.26
CA LYS A 52 4.18 -6.87 3.45
C LYS A 52 5.00 -6.08 4.46
N MET A 53 5.90 -5.21 4.00
CA MET A 53 6.72 -4.38 4.90
C MET A 53 5.89 -3.39 5.72
N LEU A 54 4.72 -2.96 5.25
CA LEU A 54 3.88 -2.00 5.95
C LEU A 54 3.11 -2.61 7.14
N GLU A 55 3.01 -3.95 7.21
CA GLU A 55 2.33 -4.68 8.29
C GLU A 55 0.89 -4.18 8.58
N LEU A 56 0.15 -3.80 7.52
CA LEU A 56 -1.16 -3.16 7.65
C LEU A 56 -2.33 -4.14 7.87
N GLY A 57 -2.06 -5.45 7.91
CA GLY A 57 -3.06 -6.51 7.89
C GLY A 57 -3.13 -7.18 6.52
N SER A 58 -4.25 -7.85 6.24
CA SER A 58 -4.48 -8.48 4.95
C SER A 58 -4.78 -7.44 3.87
N ARG A 59 -4.37 -7.73 2.63
CA ARG A 59 -4.68 -6.90 1.46
C ARG A 59 -6.18 -6.69 1.25
N ASN A 60 -7.01 -7.65 1.69
CA ASN A 60 -8.46 -7.57 1.64
C ASN A 60 -9.01 -6.51 2.59
N GLU A 61 -8.55 -6.48 3.85
CA GLU A 61 -8.97 -5.47 4.83
C GLU A 61 -8.64 -4.05 4.33
N TYR A 62 -7.49 -3.88 3.67
CA TYR A 62 -7.15 -2.61 3.05
C TYR A 62 -8.10 -2.25 1.91
N ARG A 63 -8.40 -3.20 1.01
CA ARG A 63 -9.33 -2.98 -0.10
C ARG A 63 -10.72 -2.61 0.38
N GLU A 64 -11.21 -3.27 1.43
CA GLU A 64 -12.49 -2.95 2.06
C GLU A 64 -12.50 -1.53 2.63
N ALA A 65 -11.48 -1.16 3.40
CA ALA A 65 -11.35 0.19 3.95
C ALA A 65 -11.25 1.26 2.85
N LEU A 66 -10.50 0.98 1.78
CA LEU A 66 -10.36 1.87 0.63
C LEU A 66 -11.71 2.04 -0.08
N SER A 67 -12.40 0.95 -0.41
CA SER A 67 -13.73 0.99 -1.05
C SER A 67 -14.72 1.78 -0.19
N PHE A 68 -14.75 1.56 1.12
CA PHE A 68 -15.61 2.34 2.01
C PHE A 68 -15.25 3.84 2.00
N SER A 69 -13.96 4.18 1.99
CA SER A 69 -13.52 5.58 1.95
C SER A 69 -13.87 6.30 0.64
N ILE A 70 -13.90 5.58 -0.49
CA ILE A 70 -14.18 6.13 -1.81
C ILE A 70 -15.69 6.19 -2.08
N LEU A 71 -16.40 5.11 -1.76
CA LEU A 71 -17.81 4.90 -2.16
C LEU A 71 -18.80 5.24 -1.04
N GLY A 72 -18.33 5.38 0.21
CA GLY A 72 -19.18 5.55 1.39
C GLY A 72 -19.97 4.29 1.77
N ASN A 73 -19.70 3.15 1.11
CA ASN A 73 -20.30 1.84 1.40
C ASN A 73 -19.33 0.69 1.09
N LEU A 74 -19.55 -0.48 1.70
CA LEU A 74 -18.82 -1.71 1.37
C LEU A 74 -19.53 -2.36 0.18
N GLU A 75 -18.84 -2.51 -0.95
CA GLU A 75 -19.33 -3.36 -2.04
C GLU A 75 -19.64 -4.76 -1.50
N GLY A 76 -20.90 -5.18 -1.62
CA GLY A 76 -21.43 -6.41 -1.02
C GLY A 76 -22.57 -6.18 -0.01
N SER A 77 -22.80 -4.94 0.41
CA SER A 77 -23.96 -4.56 1.24
C SER A 77 -25.14 -4.13 0.35
N ILE A 78 -25.62 -5.02 -0.52
CA ILE A 78 -26.96 -4.84 -1.10
C ILE A 78 -27.96 -5.30 -0.03
N PRO A 79 -28.97 -4.49 0.35
CA PRO A 79 -29.99 -4.90 1.31
C PRO A 79 -30.77 -6.14 0.85
#